data_AF-A0A7X9AEG8-F1
#
_entry.id   AF-A0A7X9AEG8-F1
#
_cell.length_a   1.000
_cell.length_b   1.000
_cell.length_c   1.000
_cell.angle_alpha   90.00
_cell.angle_beta   90.00
_cell.angle_gamma   90.00
#
_symmetry.space_group_name_H-M   'P 1'
#
loop_
_entity.id
_entity.type
_entity.pdbx_description
1 polymer ?
#
loop_
_entity_poly.entity_id
_entity_poly.type
_entity_poly.pdbx_seq_one_letter_code
_entity_poly.pdbx_strand_id
1 'polypeptide(L)'
;MVRMLAIFCVLTVLEVAVALALSQPPTERPGWYGFALTAVAGLMCIGGVESARWLLRRSPAATAPGPSSDWTRLWLWTGVPVGLFLVLGLLSTWVSSPFLGPKVSMLWMGHFVTGAMVWLGVAFWPIRDVLGTRDASGLSQRLMQAGLGLHGLGIALYLWGYPALLRGPWKIDLGLLFSLVGHYYFVFYDVLLAGLLWGLVFRFWQPPTRLPQPSPESNAPEPDQN
;
A
#
# COMPACT_ATOMS: atom_id res chain seq x y z
N MET A 1 9.16 12.04 10.06
CA MET A 1 8.11 12.97 9.61
C MET A 1 8.67 14.06 8.70
N VAL A 2 9.51 15.00 9.17
CA VAL A 2 10.08 16.06 8.29
C VAL A 2 10.78 15.50 7.04
N ARG A 3 11.64 14.49 7.19
CA ARG A 3 12.30 13.81 6.05
C ARG A 3 11.30 13.14 5.09
N MET A 4 10.20 12.56 5.61
CA MET A 4 9.17 11.91 4.79
C MET A 4 8.35 12.93 4.01
N LEU A 5 8.04 14.08 4.63
CA LEU A 5 7.40 15.23 3.98
C LEU A 5 8.28 15.81 2.88
N ALA A 6 9.59 15.94 3.13
CA ALA A 6 10.53 16.39 2.10
C ALA A 6 10.58 15.42 0.91
N ILE A 7 10.69 14.11 1.18
CA ILE A 7 10.64 13.07 0.13
C ILE A 7 9.32 13.15 -0.63
N PHE A 8 8.18 13.26 0.07
CA PHE A 8 6.86 13.43 -0.54
C PHE A 8 6.82 14.63 -1.48
N CYS A 9 7.23 15.82 -1.02
CA CYS A 9 7.21 17.02 -1.86
C CYS A 9 8.10 16.88 -3.11
N VAL A 10 9.32 16.36 -2.95
CA VAL A 10 10.24 16.13 -4.08
C VAL A 10 9.64 15.14 -5.07
N LEU A 11 9.05 14.07 -4.56
CA LEU A 11 8.46 13.00 -5.36
C LEU A 11 7.23 13.50 -6.11
N THR A 12 6.34 14.25 -5.47
CA THR A 12 5.17 14.88 -6.13
C THR A 12 5.60 15.82 -7.26
N VAL A 13 6.64 16.63 -7.06
CA VAL A 13 7.15 17.52 -8.13
C VAL A 13 7.70 16.72 -9.31
N LEU A 14 8.50 15.68 -9.04
CA LEU A 14 9.04 14.81 -10.08
C LEU A 14 7.94 14.06 -10.83
N GLU A 15 6.90 13.61 -10.15
CA GLU A 15 5.76 12.93 -10.77
C GLU A 15 4.97 13.85 -11.68
N VAL A 16 4.73 15.10 -11.28
CA VAL A 16 4.09 16.09 -12.14
C VAL A 16 4.95 16.31 -13.39
N ALA A 17 6.27 16.44 -13.25
CA ALA A 17 7.18 16.59 -14.39
C ALA A 17 7.16 15.37 -15.33
N VAL A 18 7.19 14.16 -14.78
CA VAL A 18 7.10 12.90 -15.54
C VAL A 18 5.75 12.77 -16.23
N ALA A 19 4.64 13.14 -15.58
CA ALA A 19 3.30 13.10 -16.15
C ALA A 19 3.16 14.09 -17.33
N LEU A 20 3.71 15.30 -17.19
CA LEU A 20 3.75 16.28 -18.27
C LEU A 20 4.57 15.77 -19.46
N ALA A 21 5.74 15.20 -19.23
CA ALA A 21 6.55 14.58 -20.29
C ALA A 21 5.85 13.36 -20.94
N LEU A 22 5.15 12.54 -20.15
CA LEU A 22 4.42 11.38 -20.67
C LEU A 22 3.26 11.80 -21.60
N SER A 23 2.69 12.99 -21.41
CA SER A 23 1.64 13.54 -22.28
C SER A 23 2.13 13.88 -23.70
N GLN A 24 3.44 13.98 -23.89
CA GLN A 24 4.08 14.26 -25.18
C GLN A 24 4.30 12.98 -26.02
N PRO A 25 4.36 13.11 -27.36
CA PRO A 25 4.75 12.00 -28.25
C PRO A 25 6.09 11.39 -27.83
N PRO A 26 6.29 10.06 -27.96
CA PRO A 26 7.53 9.39 -27.52
C PRO A 26 8.82 9.99 -28.07
N THR A 27 8.80 10.47 -29.32
CA THR A 27 9.92 11.10 -30.01
C THR A 27 10.25 12.51 -29.52
N GLU A 28 9.32 13.17 -28.83
CA GLU A 28 9.45 14.54 -28.33
C GLU A 28 9.74 14.58 -26.82
N ARG A 29 9.79 13.42 -26.16
CA ARG A 29 10.02 13.37 -24.72
C ARG A 29 11.42 13.88 -24.39
N PRO A 30 11.57 14.67 -23.30
CA PRO A 30 12.87 15.19 -22.91
C PRO A 30 13.83 14.05 -22.56
N GLY A 31 15.12 14.20 -22.89
CA GLY A 31 16.14 13.18 -22.60
C GLY A 31 16.27 12.83 -21.11
N TRP A 32 15.86 13.73 -20.20
CA TRP A 32 15.84 13.48 -18.75
C TRP A 32 14.69 12.57 -18.30
N TYR A 33 13.68 12.32 -19.15
CA TYR A 33 12.45 11.60 -18.79
C TYR A 33 12.76 10.23 -18.14
N GLY A 34 13.62 9.43 -18.79
CA GLY A 34 13.97 8.10 -18.28
C GLY A 34 14.67 8.15 -16.91
N PHE A 35 15.57 9.11 -16.72
CA PHE A 35 16.25 9.30 -15.44
C PHE A 35 15.29 9.75 -14.34
N ALA A 36 14.46 10.76 -14.61
CA ALA A 36 13.46 11.24 -13.66
C ALA A 36 12.51 10.12 -13.26
N LEU A 37 12.12 9.27 -14.20
CA LEU A 37 11.31 8.09 -13.94
C LEU A 37 12.00 7.10 -12.99
N THR A 38 13.26 6.74 -13.27
CA THR A 38 14.03 5.86 -12.38
C THR A 38 14.20 6.46 -10.98
N ALA A 39 14.43 7.78 -10.90
CA ALA A 39 14.54 8.50 -9.63
C ALA A 39 13.23 8.46 -8.85
N VAL A 40 12.07 8.67 -9.50
CA VAL A 40 10.74 8.50 -8.87
C VAL A 40 10.59 7.08 -8.32
N ALA A 41 10.86 6.05 -9.12
CA ALA A 41 10.76 4.66 -8.66
C ALA A 41 11.69 4.36 -7.47
N GLY A 42 12.93 4.84 -7.50
CA GLY A 42 13.88 4.67 -6.39
C GLY A 42 13.42 5.39 -5.12
N LEU A 43 12.96 6.64 -5.24
CA LEU A 43 12.46 7.44 -4.12
C LEU A 43 11.17 6.86 -3.54
N MET A 44 10.30 6.29 -4.37
CA MET A 44 9.12 5.54 -3.92
C MET A 44 9.49 4.30 -3.11
N CYS A 45 10.46 3.52 -3.57
CA CYS A 45 10.90 2.33 -2.83
C CYS A 45 11.50 2.72 -1.47
N ILE A 46 12.42 3.70 -1.46
CA ILE A 46 13.07 4.17 -0.23
C ILE A 46 12.02 4.79 0.71
N GLY A 47 11.20 5.69 0.18
CA GLY A 47 10.12 6.33 0.90
C GLY A 47 9.18 5.28 1.50
N GLY A 48 8.75 4.29 0.72
CA GLY A 48 7.84 3.24 1.18
C GLY A 48 8.40 2.42 2.32
N VAL A 49 9.68 2.04 2.24
CA VAL A 49 10.39 1.34 3.33
C VAL A 49 10.49 2.23 4.58
N GLU A 50 10.87 3.50 4.43
CA GLU A 50 10.99 4.41 5.57
C GLU A 50 9.64 4.76 6.20
N SER A 51 8.59 4.91 5.39
CA SER A 51 7.21 5.05 5.86
C SER A 51 6.74 3.82 6.60
N ALA A 52 7.01 2.63 6.07
CA ALA A 52 6.63 1.36 6.67
C ALA A 52 7.30 1.19 8.05
N ARG A 53 8.60 1.46 8.11
CA ARG A 53 9.38 1.45 9.37
C ARG A 53 8.86 2.48 10.37
N TRP A 54 8.60 3.70 9.91
CA TRP A 54 8.07 4.76 10.76
C TRP A 54 6.69 4.39 11.32
N LEU A 55 5.82 3.83 10.48
CA LEU A 55 4.46 3.42 10.83
C LEU A 55 4.47 2.25 11.80
N LEU A 56 5.31 1.23 11.58
CA LEU A 56 5.50 0.14 12.54
C LEU A 56 5.95 0.66 13.90
N ARG A 57 6.97 1.53 13.96
CA ARG A 57 7.51 2.07 15.21
C ARG A 57 6.52 2.93 16.00
N ARG A 58 5.52 3.50 15.34
CA ARG A 58 4.56 4.43 15.97
C ARG A 58 3.14 3.91 16.06
N SER A 59 2.87 2.74 15.50
CA SER A 59 1.54 2.14 15.53
C SER A 59 1.41 1.19 16.73
N PRO A 60 0.20 1.08 17.30
CA PRO A 60 -0.21 -0.02 18.15
C PRO A 60 0.11 -1.42 17.61
N ALA A 61 0.39 -1.56 16.31
CA ALA A 61 0.79 -2.82 15.66
C ALA A 61 2.01 -3.45 16.31
N ALA A 62 3.00 -2.63 16.67
CA ALA A 62 4.24 -3.10 17.29
C ALA A 62 3.97 -3.78 18.63
N THR A 63 2.91 -3.38 19.32
CA THR A 63 2.59 -3.85 20.68
C THR A 63 1.35 -4.75 20.74
N ALA A 64 0.59 -4.86 19.66
CA ALA A 64 -0.63 -5.67 19.62
C ALA A 64 -0.32 -7.18 19.66
N PRO A 65 -1.16 -8.00 20.30
CA PRO A 65 -1.07 -9.46 20.21
C PRO A 65 -1.29 -9.91 18.74
N GLY A 66 -0.42 -10.78 18.23
CA GLY A 66 -0.49 -11.22 16.84
C GLY A 66 0.84 -11.82 16.33
N PRO A 67 0.96 -12.03 15.01
CA PRO A 67 2.12 -12.67 14.39
C PRO A 67 3.45 -12.03 14.81
N SER A 68 4.52 -12.81 14.95
CA SER A 68 5.84 -12.28 15.37
C SER A 68 6.53 -11.44 14.30
N SER A 69 6.16 -11.64 13.02
CA SER A 69 6.73 -10.90 11.89
C SER A 69 6.21 -9.46 11.82
N ASP A 70 7.13 -8.50 11.93
CA ASP A 70 6.86 -7.07 11.74
C ASP A 70 6.25 -6.78 10.36
N TRP A 71 6.65 -7.55 9.34
CA TRP A 71 6.09 -7.41 7.99
C TRP A 71 4.63 -7.85 7.92
N THR A 72 4.30 -8.96 8.58
CA THR A 72 2.93 -9.47 8.67
C THR A 72 2.05 -8.52 9.48
N ARG A 73 2.58 -7.96 10.57
CA ARG A 73 1.91 -6.87 11.31
C ARG A 73 1.67 -5.70 10.36
N LEU A 74 2.71 -5.14 9.75
CA LEU A 74 2.55 -4.00 8.84
C LEU A 74 1.46 -4.25 7.80
N TRP A 75 1.45 -5.41 7.15
CA TRP A 75 0.44 -5.74 6.15
C TRP A 75 -0.97 -5.88 6.72
N LEU A 76 -1.15 -6.54 7.87
CA LEU A 76 -2.48 -6.60 8.51
C LEU A 76 -3.03 -5.21 8.82
N TRP A 77 -2.12 -4.29 9.10
CA TRP A 77 -2.41 -2.92 9.43
C TRP A 77 -2.68 -2.06 8.18
N THR A 78 -1.89 -2.18 7.13
CA THR A 78 -2.04 -1.35 5.92
C THR A 78 -2.94 -1.97 4.85
N GLY A 79 -3.17 -3.28 4.86
CA GLY A 79 -3.90 -4.00 3.81
C GLY A 79 -5.35 -3.55 3.64
N VAL A 80 -6.04 -3.23 4.73
CA VAL A 80 -7.42 -2.70 4.67
C VAL A 80 -7.48 -1.30 4.06
N PRO A 81 -6.79 -0.26 4.60
CA PRO A 81 -6.86 1.08 4.03
C PRO A 81 -6.32 1.14 2.60
N VAL A 82 -5.27 0.38 2.28
CA VAL A 82 -4.72 0.31 0.91
C VAL A 82 -5.73 -0.32 -0.05
N GLY A 83 -6.38 -1.42 0.33
CA GLY A 83 -7.43 -2.04 -0.48
C GLY A 83 -8.63 -1.12 -0.68
N LEU A 84 -9.04 -0.39 0.36
CA LEU A 84 -10.11 0.60 0.25
C LEU A 84 -9.74 1.74 -0.70
N PHE A 85 -8.50 2.22 -0.63
CA PHE A 85 -7.99 3.26 -1.51
C PHE A 85 -7.99 2.83 -2.98
N LEU A 86 -7.60 1.58 -3.25
CA LEU A 86 -7.74 1.00 -4.60
C LEU A 86 -9.19 1.08 -5.10
N VAL A 87 -10.15 0.61 -4.30
CA VAL A 87 -11.57 0.60 -4.67
C VAL A 87 -12.08 2.02 -4.92
N LEU A 88 -11.84 2.94 -3.99
CA LEU A 88 -12.29 4.34 -4.10
C LEU A 88 -11.61 5.06 -5.27
N GLY A 89 -10.32 4.82 -5.48
CA GLY A 89 -9.55 5.38 -6.58
C GLY A 89 -10.07 4.93 -7.94
N LEU A 90 -10.36 3.64 -8.09
CA LEU A 90 -10.99 3.10 -9.29
C LEU A 90 -12.38 3.71 -9.51
N LEU A 91 -13.24 3.76 -8.48
CA LEU A 91 -14.55 4.41 -8.59
C LEU A 91 -14.44 5.89 -8.95
N SER A 92 -13.48 6.61 -8.38
CA SER A 92 -13.25 8.03 -8.71
C SER A 92 -12.81 8.23 -10.16
N THR A 93 -12.04 7.28 -10.71
CA THR A 93 -11.67 7.26 -12.13
C THR A 93 -12.91 7.21 -13.00
N TRP A 94 -13.85 6.33 -12.67
CA TRP A 94 -15.11 6.20 -13.40
C TRP A 94 -15.96 7.46 -13.37
N VAL A 95 -16.13 8.04 -12.17
CA VAL A 95 -16.94 9.25 -11.98
C VAL A 95 -16.32 10.45 -12.69
N SER A 96 -14.99 10.56 -12.68
CA SER A 96 -14.26 11.69 -13.28
C SER A 96 -13.99 11.53 -14.77
N SER A 97 -14.09 10.31 -15.32
CA SER A 97 -13.74 10.01 -16.70
C SER A 97 -14.47 10.84 -17.76
N PRO A 98 -15.77 11.15 -17.63
CA PRO A 98 -16.48 12.01 -18.59
C PRO A 98 -15.91 13.44 -18.65
N PHE A 99 -15.27 13.90 -17.58
CA PHE A 99 -14.79 15.28 -17.43
C PHE A 99 -13.31 15.44 -17.77
N LEU A 100 -12.48 14.48 -17.33
CA LEU A 100 -11.02 14.53 -17.48
C LEU A 100 -10.53 13.94 -18.81
N GLY A 101 -11.40 13.21 -19.50
CA GLY A 101 -11.04 12.47 -20.69
C GLY A 101 -10.20 11.22 -20.40
N PRO A 102 -9.99 10.38 -21.41
CA PRO A 102 -9.50 9.01 -21.24
C PRO A 102 -8.03 8.92 -20.79
N LYS A 103 -7.15 9.79 -21.30
CA LYS A 103 -5.71 9.75 -20.99
C LYS A 103 -5.45 10.08 -19.52
N VAL A 104 -6.08 11.15 -19.03
CA VAL A 104 -5.96 11.58 -17.63
C VAL A 104 -6.62 10.57 -16.70
N SER A 105 -7.75 9.99 -17.11
CA SER A 105 -8.43 8.94 -16.34
C SER A 105 -7.59 7.67 -16.23
N MET A 106 -6.90 7.26 -17.30
CA MET A 106 -5.97 6.13 -17.23
C MET A 106 -4.73 6.42 -16.38
N LEU A 107 -4.19 7.64 -16.45
CA LEU A 107 -3.12 8.07 -15.56
C LEU A 107 -3.55 7.97 -14.09
N TRP A 108 -4.75 8.47 -13.80
CA TRP A 108 -5.37 8.40 -12.49
C TRP A 108 -5.60 6.94 -12.06
N MET A 109 -6.13 6.10 -12.93
CA MET A 109 -6.37 4.67 -12.67
C MET A 109 -5.09 3.90 -12.36
N GLY A 110 -4.06 4.06 -13.20
CA GLY A 110 -2.76 3.38 -13.04
C GLY A 110 -2.07 3.75 -11.72
N HIS A 111 -2.34 4.96 -11.21
CA HIS A 111 -1.88 5.42 -9.91
C HIS A 111 -2.34 4.49 -8.77
N PHE A 112 -3.63 4.16 -8.73
CA PHE A 112 -4.20 3.31 -7.66
C PHE A 112 -3.87 1.83 -7.83
N VAL A 113 -3.91 1.34 -9.07
CA VAL A 113 -3.78 -0.10 -9.35
C VAL A 113 -2.38 -0.62 -9.02
N THR A 114 -1.35 0.15 -9.36
CA THR A 114 0.03 -0.34 -9.31
C THR A 114 0.53 -0.50 -7.87
N GLY A 115 0.24 0.45 -6.97
CA GLY A 115 0.60 0.35 -5.55
C GLY A 115 -0.09 -0.81 -4.84
N ALA A 116 -1.39 -0.97 -5.08
CA ALA A 116 -2.19 -2.06 -4.51
C ALA A 116 -1.79 -3.44 -5.05
N MET A 117 -1.37 -3.55 -6.31
CA MET A 117 -0.87 -4.81 -6.89
C MET A 117 0.42 -5.28 -6.21
N VAL A 118 1.34 -4.36 -5.88
CA VAL A 118 2.55 -4.70 -5.13
C VAL A 118 2.19 -5.19 -3.72
N TRP A 119 1.27 -4.51 -3.05
CA TRP A 119 0.75 -4.88 -1.73
C TRP A 119 0.08 -6.26 -1.71
N LEU A 120 -0.62 -6.63 -2.79
CA LEU A 120 -1.17 -7.95 -2.97
C LEU A 120 -0.08 -9.00 -3.23
N GLY A 121 0.91 -8.68 -4.07
CA GLY A 121 2.03 -9.57 -4.38
C GLY A 121 2.87 -9.92 -3.15
N VAL A 122 2.94 -9.04 -2.16
CA VAL A 122 3.61 -9.30 -0.87
C VAL A 122 2.71 -9.89 0.21
N ALA A 123 1.39 -10.02 -0.04
CA ALA A 123 0.41 -10.52 0.91
C ALA A 123 0.57 -12.02 1.24
N PHE A 124 1.26 -12.78 0.40
CA PHE A 124 1.48 -14.23 0.61
C PHE A 124 2.23 -14.53 1.92
N TRP A 125 3.18 -13.69 2.31
CA TRP A 125 3.92 -13.83 3.57
C TRP A 125 3.00 -13.65 4.80
N PRO A 126 2.23 -12.54 4.90
CA PRO A 126 1.21 -12.37 5.93
C PRO A 126 0.19 -13.50 6.00
N ILE A 127 -0.31 -13.98 4.85
CA ILE A 127 -1.27 -15.09 4.81
C ILE A 127 -0.68 -16.34 5.46
N ARG A 128 0.53 -16.72 5.02
CA ARG A 128 1.23 -17.90 5.54
C ARG A 128 1.45 -17.77 7.05
N ASP A 129 1.92 -16.62 7.51
CA ASP A 129 2.26 -16.41 8.91
C ASP A 129 1.00 -16.41 9.80
N VAL A 130 -0.10 -15.78 9.36
CA VAL A 130 -1.37 -15.73 10.11
C VAL A 130 -2.02 -17.11 10.20
N LEU A 131 -2.04 -17.87 9.09
CA LEU A 131 -2.60 -19.22 9.07
C LEU A 131 -1.74 -20.24 9.82
N GLY A 132 -0.43 -19.99 9.94
CA GLY A 132 0.51 -20.83 10.68
C GLY A 132 0.51 -20.62 12.19
N THR A 133 0.03 -19.47 12.69
CA THR A 133 -0.06 -19.19 14.13
C THR A 133 -1.36 -19.73 14.76
N ARG A 134 -1.23 -20.64 15.74
CA ARG A 134 -2.35 -21.14 16.57
C ARG A 134 -3.06 -20.03 17.36
N ASP A 135 -2.35 -18.94 17.70
CA ASP A 135 -2.84 -17.79 18.46
C ASP A 135 -3.25 -16.59 17.59
N ALA A 136 -3.49 -16.78 16.29
CA ALA A 136 -3.97 -15.70 15.44
C ALA A 136 -5.33 -15.20 15.98
N SER A 137 -5.31 -14.07 16.69
CA SER A 137 -6.51 -13.44 17.22
C SER A 137 -7.54 -13.29 16.10
N GLY A 138 -8.83 -13.48 16.40
CA GLY A 138 -9.90 -13.36 15.40
C GLY A 138 -9.88 -12.02 14.65
N LEU A 139 -9.29 -10.98 15.24
CA LEU A 139 -9.03 -9.70 14.60
C LEU A 139 -8.02 -9.80 13.44
N SER A 140 -6.89 -10.50 13.62
CA SER A 140 -5.85 -10.64 12.58
C SER A 140 -6.40 -11.35 11.34
N GLN A 141 -7.19 -12.41 11.55
CA GLN A 141 -7.85 -13.11 10.44
C GLN A 141 -8.88 -12.22 9.72
N ARG A 142 -9.68 -11.45 10.46
CA ARG A 142 -10.66 -10.51 9.88
C ARG A 142 -10.00 -9.40 9.09
N LEU A 143 -8.92 -8.80 9.61
CA LEU A 143 -8.15 -7.78 8.90
C LEU A 143 -7.53 -8.34 7.63
N MET A 144 -7.01 -9.58 7.69
CA MET A 144 -6.49 -10.25 6.51
C MET A 144 -7.56 -10.49 5.45
N GLN A 145 -8.71 -11.06 5.83
CA GLN A 145 -9.82 -11.29 4.92
C GLN A 145 -10.36 -9.98 4.34
N ALA A 146 -10.51 -8.93 5.15
CA ALA A 146 -10.97 -7.63 4.69
C ALA A 146 -9.98 -6.99 3.72
N GLY A 147 -8.67 -7.02 4.04
CA GLY A 147 -7.61 -6.52 3.16
C GLY A 147 -7.61 -7.24 1.82
N LEU A 148 -7.64 -8.57 1.82
CA LEU A 148 -7.71 -9.37 0.60
C LEU A 148 -9.01 -9.14 -0.19
N GLY A 149 -10.14 -9.05 0.51
CA GLY A 149 -11.45 -8.81 -0.11
C GLY A 149 -11.49 -7.45 -0.82
N LEU A 150 -10.96 -6.39 -0.20
CA LEU A 150 -10.89 -5.07 -0.79
C LEU A 150 -9.94 -5.00 -1.98
N HIS A 151 -8.75 -5.62 -1.88
CA HIS A 151 -7.84 -5.72 -3.02
C HIS A 151 -8.46 -6.53 -4.17
N GLY A 152 -9.10 -7.67 -3.86
CA GLY A 152 -9.82 -8.49 -4.82
C GLY A 152 -10.97 -7.76 -5.50
N LEU A 153 -11.75 -6.99 -4.74
CA LEU A 153 -12.81 -6.13 -5.28
C LEU A 153 -12.23 -5.05 -6.21
N GLY A 154 -11.13 -4.41 -5.81
CA GLY A 154 -10.45 -3.45 -6.66
C GLY A 154 -9.95 -4.07 -7.97
N ILE A 155 -9.39 -5.28 -7.93
CA ILE A 155 -9.00 -6.01 -9.14
C ILE A 155 -10.22 -6.34 -10.00
N ALA A 156 -11.32 -6.78 -9.40
CA ALA A 156 -12.56 -7.03 -10.13
C ALA A 156 -13.08 -5.76 -10.80
N LEU A 157 -13.06 -4.61 -10.11
CA LEU A 157 -13.43 -3.31 -10.67
C LEU A 157 -12.50 -2.88 -11.79
N TYR A 158 -11.19 -3.11 -11.65
CA TYR A 158 -10.21 -2.85 -12.69
C TYR A 158 -10.46 -3.73 -13.91
N LEU A 159 -10.59 -5.05 -13.74
CA LEU A 159 -10.83 -6.00 -14.83
C LEU A 159 -12.21 -5.81 -15.49
N TRP A 160 -13.20 -5.30 -14.76
CA TRP A 160 -14.51 -4.94 -15.31
C TRP A 160 -14.45 -3.62 -16.08
N GLY A 161 -13.79 -2.61 -15.53
CA GLY A 161 -13.77 -1.26 -16.09
C GLY A 161 -12.78 -1.02 -17.19
N TYR A 162 -11.67 -1.74 -17.14
CA TYR A 162 -10.61 -1.64 -18.11
C TYR A 162 -11.07 -2.01 -19.54
N PRO A 163 -11.80 -3.12 -19.76
CA PRO A 163 -12.38 -3.44 -21.07
C PRO A 163 -13.45 -2.43 -21.52
N ALA A 164 -14.20 -1.81 -20.60
CA ALA A 164 -15.20 -0.81 -20.95
C ALA A 164 -14.55 0.50 -21.44
N LEU A 165 -13.42 0.90 -20.85
CA LEU A 165 -12.61 2.04 -21.29
C LEU A 165 -11.92 1.78 -22.63
N LEU A 166 -11.51 0.53 -22.90
CA LEU A 166 -10.88 0.13 -24.17
C LEU A 166 -11.85 -0.09 -25.33
N ARG A 167 -13.11 -0.44 -25.07
CA ARG A 167 -14.15 -0.66 -26.11
C ARG A 167 -14.80 0.63 -26.60
N GLY A 168 -14.53 1.77 -25.94
CA GLY A 168 -14.92 3.08 -26.44
C GLY A 168 -14.08 3.52 -27.66
N PRO A 169 -14.35 4.69 -28.25
CA PRO A 169 -13.59 5.23 -29.40
C PRO A 169 -12.11 5.48 -29.10
N TRP A 170 -11.72 5.32 -27.84
CA TRP A 170 -10.40 5.55 -27.30
C TRP A 170 -9.61 4.24 -27.38
N LYS A 171 -9.06 3.94 -28.56
CA LYS A 171 -8.03 2.91 -28.72
C LYS A 171 -6.78 3.36 -27.98
N ILE A 172 -6.64 2.99 -26.71
CA ILE A 172 -5.49 3.37 -25.92
C ILE A 172 -4.36 2.36 -26.18
N ASP A 173 -3.18 2.92 -26.42
CA ASP A 173 -1.97 2.18 -26.72
C ASP A 173 -1.58 1.30 -25.52
N LEU A 174 -1.40 -0.01 -25.76
CA LEU A 174 -0.90 -0.95 -24.74
C LEU A 174 0.43 -0.47 -24.14
N GLY A 175 1.22 0.31 -24.88
CA GLY A 175 2.46 0.92 -24.38
C GLY A 175 2.27 1.99 -23.30
N LEU A 176 1.15 2.73 -23.32
CA LEU A 176 0.79 3.68 -22.26
C LEU A 176 0.36 2.94 -20.99
N LEU A 177 -0.34 1.82 -21.15
CA LEU A 177 -0.73 0.95 -20.03
C LEU A 177 0.48 0.27 -19.39
N PHE A 178 1.37 -0.34 -20.20
CA PHE A 178 2.59 -0.95 -19.71
C PHE A 178 3.53 0.07 -19.08
N SER A 179 3.55 1.31 -19.62
CA SER A 179 4.20 2.41 -18.93
C SER A 179 3.53 2.67 -17.58
N LEU A 180 2.22 2.89 -17.53
CA LEU A 180 1.51 3.14 -16.27
C LEU A 180 1.71 2.06 -15.19
N VAL A 181 1.64 0.78 -15.56
CA VAL A 181 1.84 -0.36 -14.65
C VAL A 181 3.32 -0.53 -14.27
N GLY A 182 4.26 -0.19 -15.15
CA GLY A 182 5.71 -0.26 -14.87
C GLY A 182 6.31 1.00 -14.25
N HIS A 183 5.63 2.15 -14.31
CA HIS A 183 6.18 3.46 -13.95
C HIS A 183 5.87 3.90 -12.52
N TYR A 184 4.88 3.28 -11.87
CA TYR A 184 4.23 3.88 -10.70
C TYR A 184 4.17 2.93 -9.50
N TYR A 185 5.33 2.64 -8.91
CA TYR A 185 5.42 1.90 -7.66
C TYR A 185 4.91 2.74 -6.47
N PHE A 186 3.59 2.94 -6.35
CA PHE A 186 2.94 3.81 -5.35
C PHE A 186 2.94 3.31 -3.91
N VAL A 187 3.76 2.30 -3.59
CA VAL A 187 3.85 1.70 -2.25
C VAL A 187 4.09 2.76 -1.18
N PHE A 188 4.86 3.81 -1.49
CA PHE A 188 5.12 4.91 -0.55
C PHE A 188 3.89 5.70 -0.13
N TYR A 189 3.10 6.17 -1.09
CA TYR A 189 1.91 6.98 -0.81
C TYR A 189 0.84 6.16 -0.13
N ASP A 190 0.68 4.90 -0.52
CA ASP A 190 -0.21 3.94 0.12
C ASP A 190 0.14 3.75 1.60
N VAL A 191 1.43 3.57 1.92
CA VAL A 191 1.90 3.44 3.32
C VAL A 191 1.75 4.75 4.09
N LEU A 192 2.08 5.88 3.46
CA LEU A 192 1.96 7.20 4.09
C LEU A 192 0.50 7.51 4.43
N LEU A 193 -0.40 7.28 3.49
CA LEU A 193 -1.83 7.52 3.63
C LEU A 193 -2.45 6.54 4.64
N ALA A 194 -2.08 5.26 4.59
CA ALA A 194 -2.45 4.32 5.63
C ALA A 194 -1.99 4.81 7.01
N GLY A 195 -0.78 5.38 7.11
CA GLY A 195 -0.27 6.01 8.33
C GLY A 195 -1.10 7.18 8.82
N LEU A 196 -1.58 8.04 7.90
CA LEU A 196 -2.44 9.17 8.23
C LEU A 196 -3.84 8.72 8.68
N LEU A 197 -4.47 7.81 7.93
CA LEU A 197 -5.79 7.26 8.24
C LEU A 197 -5.78 6.55 9.60
N TRP A 198 -4.78 5.72 9.85
CA TRP A 198 -4.64 5.06 11.14
C TRP A 198 -4.27 6.05 12.25
N GLY A 199 -3.48 7.09 11.96
CA GLY A 199 -3.23 8.18 12.92
C GLY A 199 -4.51 8.86 13.40
N LEU A 200 -5.54 8.97 12.55
CA LEU A 200 -6.87 9.44 12.95
C LEU A 200 -7.61 8.41 13.80
N VAL A 201 -7.62 7.13 13.38
CA VAL A 201 -8.29 6.05 14.11
C VAL A 201 -7.69 5.84 15.52
N PHE A 202 -6.38 5.95 15.67
CA PHE A 202 -5.69 5.77 16.97
C PHE A 202 -5.92 6.88 17.97
N ARG A 203 -6.48 8.02 17.56
CA ARG A 203 -6.99 8.98 18.55
C ARG A 203 -8.11 8.38 19.39
N PHE A 204 -8.79 7.35 18.88
CA PHE A 204 -9.99 6.78 19.47
C PHE A 204 -9.84 5.30 19.83
N TRP A 205 -8.76 4.64 19.40
CA TRP A 205 -8.49 3.25 19.72
C TRP A 205 -7.15 3.07 20.43
N GLN A 206 -7.19 2.46 21.62
CA GLN A 206 -6.00 2.00 22.34
C GLN A 206 -5.90 0.47 22.24
N PRO A 207 -4.76 -0.08 21.85
CA PRO A 207 -4.56 -1.52 21.85
C PRO A 207 -4.63 -2.04 23.29
N PRO A 208 -5.18 -3.25 23.52
CA PRO A 208 -5.05 -3.92 24.80
C PRO A 208 -3.57 -4.14 25.12
N THR A 209 -3.03 -3.41 26.09
CA THR A 209 -1.69 -3.66 26.64
C THR A 209 -1.74 -4.92 27.50
N ARG A 210 -1.72 -6.09 26.85
CA ARG A 210 -1.37 -7.34 27.50
C ARG A 210 -0.14 -7.89 26.80
N LEU A 211 1.04 -7.44 27.26
CA LEU A 211 2.19 -8.33 27.20
C LEU A 211 1.80 -9.57 28.02
N PRO A 212 2.00 -10.80 27.51
CA PRO A 212 2.00 -11.96 28.39
C PRO A 212 2.99 -11.65 29.51
N GLN A 213 2.51 -11.55 30.75
CA GLN A 213 3.44 -11.67 31.87
C GLN A 213 4.17 -13.00 31.65
N PRO A 214 5.51 -13.06 31.74
CA PRO A 214 6.16 -14.34 31.94
C PRO A 214 5.47 -14.98 33.14
N SER A 215 4.82 -16.12 32.92
CA SER A 215 4.18 -16.90 33.98
C SER A 215 5.21 -17.07 35.10
N PRO A 216 4.90 -16.71 36.35
CA PRO A 216 5.76 -17.04 37.47
C PRO A 216 5.58 -18.53 37.82
N GLU A 217 6.08 -19.40 36.96
CA GLU A 217 6.35 -20.82 37.23
C GLU A 217 7.70 -21.08 36.52
N SER A 218 8.83 -21.33 37.17
CA SER A 218 9.08 -22.26 38.27
C SER A 218 10.41 -21.87 38.91
N ASN A 219 10.38 -21.17 40.04
CA ASN A 219 11.43 -21.34 41.04
C ASN A 219 10.93 -22.46 41.95
N ALA A 220 11.09 -23.70 41.50
CA ALA A 220 11.02 -24.83 42.41
C ALA A 220 12.05 -24.58 43.53
N PRO A 221 11.71 -24.74 44.82
CA PRO A 221 12.72 -24.75 45.85
C PRO A 221 13.66 -25.92 45.57
N GLU A 222 14.97 -25.67 45.56
CA GLU A 222 15.96 -26.75 45.64
C GLU A 222 15.63 -27.59 46.88
N PRO A 223 15.59 -28.92 46.78
CA PRO A 223 15.45 -29.75 47.96
C PRO A 223 16.71 -29.57 48.81
N ASP A 224 16.50 -29.24 50.08
CA ASP A 224 17.54 -29.18 51.11
C ASP A 224 18.51 -30.36 50.96
N GLN A 225 19.76 -30.04 50.61
CA GLN A 225 20.87 -30.97 50.76
C GLN A 225 21.49 -30.72 52.14
N ASN A 226 21.38 -31.75 52.98
CA ASN A 226 22.00 -31.90 54.30
C ASN A 226 23.44 -31.36 54.38
#